data_AF-A0A4C1Y9K8-F1
#
_entry.id   AF-A0A4C1Y9K8-F1
#
_cell.length_a   1.000
_cell.length_b   1.000
_cell.length_c   1.000
_cell.angle_alpha   90.00
_cell.angle_beta   90.00
_cell.angle_gamma   90.00
#
_symmetry.space_group_name_H-M   'P 1'
#
loop_
_entity.id
_entity.type
_entity.pdbx_description
1 polymer ?
#
loop_
_entity_poly.entity_id
_entity_poly.type
_entity_poly.pdbx_seq_one_letter_code
_entity_poly.pdbx_strand_id
1 'polypeptide(L)'
;MSEWFQKSKNGDFDVEDKDLGGRPKIYEDAELEELLEKDSSQTQKELALTLEVTQQAASYRVKSLGMIHKQGNRVPYELKPRDVERRLCKSEMLLARHKKKFLYRIITGYEKWIHYDYSKKETHGDYLATRQHPQQNRIFMEKLMLLYLVESAGCRVA
;
A
#
# COMPACT_ATOMS: atom_id res chain seq x y z
N MET A 1 31.06 -51.86 3.26
CA MET A 1 29.57 -51.90 3.30
C MET A 1 29.13 -50.45 3.13
N SER A 2 28.31 -50.14 2.13
CA SER A 2 27.99 -48.76 1.75
C SER A 2 27.07 -48.08 2.77
N GLU A 3 27.19 -46.76 2.92
CA GLU A 3 26.45 -45.93 3.87
C GLU A 3 24.92 -46.06 3.69
N TRP A 4 24.47 -46.18 2.44
CA TRP A 4 23.08 -46.49 2.07
C TRP A 4 22.58 -47.83 2.60
N PHE A 5 23.43 -48.86 2.61
CA PHE A 5 23.08 -50.18 3.12
C PHE A 5 22.92 -50.17 4.65
N GLN A 6 23.68 -49.32 5.33
CA GLN A 6 23.56 -49.10 6.77
C GLN A 6 22.29 -48.31 7.13
N LYS A 7 21.96 -47.24 6.39
CA LYS A 7 20.68 -46.51 6.54
C LYS A 7 19.47 -47.43 6.38
N SER A 8 19.47 -48.24 5.31
CA SER A 8 18.39 -49.19 5.04
C SER A 8 18.24 -50.25 6.14
N LYS A 9 19.34 -50.77 6.69
CA LYS A 9 19.29 -51.70 7.84
C LYS A 9 18.80 -51.04 9.13
N ASN A 10 19.02 -49.74 9.28
CA ASN A 10 18.55 -48.97 10.43
C ASN A 10 17.09 -48.50 10.29
N GLY A 11 16.40 -48.86 9.20
CA GLY A 11 15.01 -48.47 8.94
C GLY A 11 14.84 -47.02 8.46
N ASP A 12 15.93 -46.33 8.12
CA ASP A 12 15.92 -45.00 7.50
C ASP A 12 15.78 -45.19 5.98
N PHE A 13 14.53 -45.12 5.50
CA PHE A 13 14.16 -45.19 4.08
C PHE A 13 13.97 -43.80 3.47
N ASP A 14 14.36 -42.74 4.18
CA ASP A 14 14.29 -41.39 3.64
C ASP A 14 15.29 -41.25 2.49
N VAL A 15 14.75 -40.96 1.32
CA VAL A 15 15.52 -40.79 0.07
C VAL A 15 15.92 -39.32 -0.09
N GLU A 16 15.31 -38.41 0.67
CA GLU A 16 15.67 -37.01 0.65
C GLU A 16 17.07 -36.79 1.24
N ASP A 17 17.81 -35.88 0.62
CA ASP A 17 19.09 -35.46 1.17
C ASP A 17 18.85 -34.76 2.50
N LYS A 18 19.61 -35.17 3.52
CA LYS A 18 19.58 -34.49 4.82
C LYS A 18 20.04 -33.06 4.63
N ASP A 19 19.48 -32.14 5.42
CA ASP A 19 19.85 -30.72 5.39
C ASP A 19 21.37 -30.57 5.35
N LEU A 20 21.89 -30.13 4.20
CA LEU A 20 23.33 -30.09 3.92
C LEU A 20 24.08 -28.99 4.67
N GLY A 21 23.50 -28.42 5.73
CA GLY A 21 24.08 -27.31 6.47
C GLY A 21 24.39 -26.15 5.52
N GLY A 22 23.34 -25.47 5.04
CA GLY A 22 23.51 -24.34 4.13
C GLY A 22 24.44 -23.26 4.68
N ARG A 23 24.87 -22.33 3.81
CA ARG A 23 25.72 -21.21 4.20
C ARG A 23 25.08 -20.47 5.40
N PRO A 24 25.82 -20.22 6.49
CA PRO A 24 25.27 -19.54 7.66
C PRO A 24 24.72 -18.16 7.24
N LYS A 25 23.50 -17.84 7.70
CA LYS A 25 22.93 -16.49 7.56
C LYS A 25 23.87 -15.53 8.27
N ILE A 26 24.37 -14.53 7.54
CA ILE A 26 25.39 -13.60 8.05
C ILE A 26 24.77 -12.54 8.98
N TYR A 27 23.43 -12.42 9.03
CA TYR A 27 22.70 -11.37 9.77
C TYR A 27 21.35 -11.90 10.25
N GLU A 28 20.82 -11.31 11.34
CA GLU A 28 19.53 -11.69 11.91
C GLU A 28 18.36 -11.02 11.19
N ASP A 29 17.28 -11.78 10.92
CA ASP A 29 16.06 -11.25 10.31
C ASP A 29 15.37 -10.21 11.23
N ALA A 30 15.63 -10.26 12.54
CA ALA A 30 15.15 -9.30 13.54
C ALA A 30 15.68 -7.87 13.33
N GLU A 31 16.94 -7.72 12.90
CA GLU A 31 17.52 -6.39 12.64
C GLU A 31 16.83 -5.69 11.46
N LEU A 32 16.47 -6.47 10.43
CA LEU A 32 15.73 -5.94 9.28
C LEU A 32 14.30 -5.54 9.65
N GLU A 33 13.63 -6.31 10.51
CA GLU A 33 12.29 -5.99 11.00
C GLU A 33 12.29 -4.70 11.82
N GLU A 34 13.26 -4.52 12.72
CA GLU A 34 13.39 -3.30 13.54
C GLU A 34 13.57 -2.03 12.67
N LEU A 35 14.38 -2.12 11.60
CA LEU A 35 14.57 -1.00 10.66
C LEU A 35 13.27 -0.62 9.96
N LEU A 36 12.48 -1.62 9.54
CA LEU A 36 11.22 -1.41 8.83
C LEU A 36 10.09 -0.94 9.75
N GLU A 37 10.10 -1.32 11.03
CA GLU A 37 9.18 -0.78 12.03
C GLU A 37 9.44 0.70 12.30
N LYS A 38 10.71 1.10 12.34
CA LYS A 38 11.12 2.49 12.51
C LYS A 38 10.78 3.35 11.29
N ASP A 39 11.07 2.85 10.08
CA ASP A 39 10.74 3.53 8.84
C ASP A 39 10.36 2.54 7.73
N SER A 40 9.05 2.38 7.56
CA SER A 40 8.47 1.50 6.52
C SER A 40 8.68 1.98 5.08
N SER A 41 9.18 3.21 4.88
CA SER A 41 9.31 3.84 3.55
C SER A 41 10.70 3.72 2.92
N GLN A 42 11.64 3.08 3.63
CA GLN A 42 13.02 2.92 3.18
C GLN A 42 13.15 2.15 1.87
N THR A 43 14.14 2.55 1.08
CA THR A 43 14.50 1.84 -0.15
C THR A 43 15.41 0.65 0.15
N GLN A 44 15.39 -0.35 -0.75
CA GLN A 44 16.30 -1.51 -0.64
C GLN A 44 17.78 -1.12 -0.63
N LYS A 45 18.14 0.03 -1.21
CA LYS A 45 19.51 0.55 -1.22
C LYS A 45 19.89 1.11 0.15
N GLU A 46 19.01 1.87 0.80
CA GLU A 46 19.23 2.39 2.15
C GLU A 46 19.34 1.24 3.15
N LEU A 47 18.42 0.27 3.09
CA LEU A 47 18.48 -0.95 3.91
C LEU A 47 19.80 -1.70 3.71
N ALA A 48 20.27 -1.82 2.46
CA ALA A 48 21.52 -2.48 2.15
C ALA A 48 22.75 -1.75 2.72
N LEU A 49 22.74 -0.42 2.71
CA LEU A 49 23.81 0.38 3.32
C LEU A 49 23.83 0.24 4.84
N THR A 50 22.66 0.27 5.49
CA THR A 50 22.55 0.14 6.95
C THR A 50 22.96 -1.24 7.44
N LEU A 51 22.61 -2.29 6.70
CA LEU A 51 22.93 -3.68 7.04
C LEU A 51 24.30 -4.13 6.50
N GLU A 52 25.04 -3.25 5.81
CA GLU A 52 26.31 -3.56 5.12
C GLU A 52 26.22 -4.77 4.17
N VAL A 53 25.09 -4.92 3.47
CA VAL A 53 24.82 -6.01 2.51
C VAL A 53 24.68 -5.49 1.09
N THR A 54 24.63 -6.40 0.12
CA THR A 54 24.26 -6.05 -1.25
C THR A 54 22.77 -5.73 -1.34
N GLN A 55 22.38 -4.82 -2.25
CA GLN A 55 20.98 -4.48 -2.51
C GLN A 55 20.14 -5.72 -2.84
N GLN A 56 20.72 -6.68 -3.56
CA GLN A 56 20.06 -7.94 -3.89
C GLN A 56 19.76 -8.75 -2.63
N ALA A 57 20.72 -8.87 -1.71
CA ALA A 57 20.50 -9.58 -0.45
C ALA A 57 19.39 -8.94 0.38
N ALA A 58 19.33 -7.60 0.47
CA ALA A 58 18.22 -6.90 1.13
C ALA A 58 16.88 -7.18 0.42
N SER A 59 16.84 -7.15 -0.91
CA SER A 59 15.64 -7.46 -1.71
C SER A 59 15.11 -8.87 -1.47
N TYR A 60 15.99 -9.88 -1.48
CA TYR A 60 15.61 -11.27 -1.23
C TYR A 60 15.08 -11.45 0.19
N ARG A 61 15.70 -10.81 1.19
CA ARG A 61 15.27 -10.91 2.59
C ARG A 61 13.88 -10.31 2.82
N VAL A 62 13.64 -9.10 2.31
CA VAL A 62 12.31 -8.46 2.40
C VAL A 62 11.24 -9.36 1.77
N LYS A 63 11.56 -10.03 0.66
CA LYS A 63 10.66 -11.01 0.03
C LYS A 63 10.48 -12.29 0.86
N SER A 64 11.53 -12.82 1.47
CA SER A 64 11.41 -14.03 2.30
C SER A 64 10.60 -13.80 3.57
N LEU A 65 10.56 -12.55 4.08
CA LEU A 65 9.67 -12.14 5.16
C LEU A 65 8.20 -11.94 4.71
N GLY A 66 7.89 -12.15 3.42
CA GLY A 66 6.55 -11.96 2.87
C GLY A 66 6.11 -10.50 2.76
N MET A 67 7.05 -9.55 2.85
CA MET A 67 6.75 -8.13 2.77
C MET A 67 6.63 -7.66 1.32
N ILE A 68 5.69 -6.73 1.07
CA ILE A 68 5.40 -6.20 -0.26
C ILE A 68 5.37 -4.67 -0.18
N HIS A 69 6.01 -4.01 -1.15
CA HIS A 69 5.95 -2.56 -1.26
C HIS A 69 4.55 -2.10 -1.67
N LYS A 70 3.94 -1.23 -0.85
CA LYS A 70 2.67 -0.57 -1.13
C LYS A 70 2.90 0.93 -1.18
N GLN A 71 2.29 1.60 -2.17
CA GLN A 71 2.32 3.06 -2.22
C GLN A 71 1.53 3.63 -1.05
N GLY A 72 2.02 4.74 -0.50
CA GLY A 72 1.35 5.46 0.58
C GLY A 72 0.00 6.03 0.15
N ASN A 73 -0.91 6.16 1.12
CA ASN A 73 -2.20 6.79 0.89
C ASN A 73 -2.06 8.31 0.74
N ARG A 74 -2.71 8.89 -0.28
CA ARG A 74 -2.77 10.33 -0.43
C ARG A 74 -3.71 10.94 0.60
N VAL A 75 -3.15 11.70 1.55
CA VAL A 75 -3.92 12.46 2.54
C VAL A 75 -4.18 13.88 1.97
N PRO A 76 -5.43 14.41 2.01
CA PRO A 76 -5.77 15.68 1.40
C PRO A 76 -4.97 16.89 1.92
N TYR A 77 -4.66 16.93 3.21
CA TYR A 77 -3.89 18.01 3.84
C TYR A 77 -3.29 17.54 5.17
N GLU A 78 -2.23 18.22 5.60
CA GLU A 78 -1.61 18.02 6.91
C GLU A 78 -2.40 18.76 7.99
N LEU A 79 -2.80 18.03 9.04
CA LEU A 79 -3.64 18.56 10.12
C LEU A 79 -2.78 19.14 11.23
N LYS A 80 -3.14 20.33 11.72
CA LYS A 80 -2.57 20.87 12.95
C LYS A 80 -3.14 20.13 14.17
N PRO A 81 -2.41 20.03 15.30
CA PRO A 81 -2.91 19.35 16.50
C PRO A 81 -4.30 19.82 16.95
N ARG A 82 -4.56 21.14 16.88
CA ARG A 82 -5.87 21.74 17.18
C ARG A 82 -6.99 21.22 16.27
N ASP A 83 -6.71 21.02 14.98
CA ASP A 83 -7.69 20.53 14.02
C ASP A 83 -7.95 19.03 14.21
N VAL A 84 -6.94 18.26 14.62
CA VAL A 84 -7.08 16.86 15.03
C VAL A 84 -8.03 16.76 16.21
N GLU A 85 -7.78 17.52 17.28
CA GLU A 85 -8.62 17.53 18.48
C GLU A 85 -10.07 17.96 18.16
N ARG A 86 -10.24 19.02 17.37
CA ARG A 86 -11.56 19.48 16.94
C ARG A 86 -12.31 18.41 16.14
N ARG A 87 -11.62 17.66 15.27
CA ARG A 87 -12.23 16.55 14.52
C ARG A 87 -12.61 15.40 15.45
N LEU A 88 -11.73 15.02 16.39
CA LEU A 88 -11.98 13.98 17.37
C LEU A 88 -13.21 14.32 18.23
N CYS A 89 -13.20 15.48 18.88
CA CYS A 89 -14.31 15.94 19.73
C CYS A 89 -15.65 15.95 18.98
N LYS A 90 -15.69 16.48 17.75
CA LYS A 90 -16.91 16.44 16.92
C LYS A 90 -17.36 15.01 16.62
N SER A 91 -16.43 14.12 16.26
CA SER A 91 -16.76 12.72 15.98
C SER A 91 -17.32 12.00 17.21
N GLU A 92 -16.74 12.21 18.39
CA GLU A 92 -17.23 11.64 19.65
C GLU A 92 -18.64 12.13 19.99
N MET A 93 -18.90 13.44 19.86
CA MET A 93 -20.22 14.00 20.07
C MET A 93 -21.27 13.42 19.12
N LEU A 94 -20.93 13.26 17.84
CA LEU A 94 -21.83 12.67 16.83
C LEU A 94 -22.05 11.18 17.10
N LEU A 95 -21.01 10.44 17.49
CA LEU A 95 -21.10 9.02 17.83
C LEU A 95 -21.95 8.79 19.08
N ALA A 96 -21.80 9.61 20.11
CA ALA A 96 -22.64 9.57 21.30
C ALA A 96 -24.12 9.82 20.96
N ARG A 97 -24.39 10.76 20.04
CA ARG A 97 -25.74 11.05 19.53
C ARG A 97 -26.30 9.94 18.64
N HIS A 98 -25.46 9.19 17.94
CA HIS A 98 -25.86 8.12 17.00
C HIS A 98 -26.65 7.00 17.67
N LYS A 99 -26.56 6.83 19.00
CA LYS A 99 -27.49 5.97 19.76
C LYS A 99 -28.97 6.30 19.47
N LYS A 100 -29.26 7.55 19.08
CA LYS A 100 -30.55 7.96 18.50
C LYS A 100 -30.42 7.82 16.97
N LYS A 101 -31.26 7.03 16.32
CA LYS A 101 -31.26 6.83 14.85
C LYS A 101 -31.53 8.17 14.14
N PHE A 102 -30.51 9.00 13.89
CA PHE A 102 -30.70 10.34 13.28
C PHE A 102 -30.16 10.43 11.85
N LEU A 103 -29.38 9.43 11.41
CA LEU A 103 -28.77 9.42 10.08
C LEU A 103 -29.79 9.55 8.94
N TYR A 104 -30.98 8.97 9.09
CA TYR A 104 -32.04 9.04 8.07
C TYR A 104 -32.56 10.47 7.83
N ARG A 105 -32.28 11.41 8.75
CA ARG A 105 -32.68 12.83 8.65
C ARG A 105 -31.59 13.71 8.05
N ILE A 106 -30.39 13.19 7.83
CA ILE A 106 -29.27 13.98 7.32
C ILE A 106 -29.43 14.13 5.80
N ILE A 107 -29.40 15.38 5.35
CA ILE A 107 -29.24 15.74 3.94
C ILE A 107 -27.86 16.38 3.80
N THR A 108 -27.05 15.87 2.88
CA THR A 108 -25.67 16.35 2.63
C THR A 108 -25.59 17.00 1.26
N GLY A 109 -25.03 18.20 1.19
CA GLY A 109 -24.75 18.89 -0.08
C GLY A 109 -23.27 18.85 -0.45
N TYR A 110 -22.97 18.76 -1.74
CA TYR A 110 -21.60 18.81 -2.24
C TYR A 110 -21.52 19.53 -3.60
N GLU A 111 -20.39 20.20 -3.83
CA GLU A 111 -20.04 20.87 -5.09
C GLU A 111 -18.85 20.18 -5.73
N LYS A 112 -18.99 19.74 -6.98
CA LYS A 112 -17.93 19.05 -7.71
C LYS A 112 -17.73 19.68 -9.08
N TRP A 113 -16.49 20.03 -9.39
CA TRP A 113 -16.07 20.42 -10.74
C TRP A 113 -15.90 19.16 -11.60
N ILE A 114 -16.59 19.14 -12.74
CA ILE A 114 -16.47 18.11 -13.77
C ILE A 114 -15.78 18.76 -14.96
N HIS A 115 -14.62 18.20 -15.31
CA HIS A 115 -13.85 18.65 -16.46
C HIS A 115 -14.27 17.86 -17.70
N TYR A 116 -14.34 18.53 -18.85
CA TYR A 116 -14.49 17.81 -20.12
C TYR A 116 -13.16 17.12 -20.46
N ASP A 117 -13.22 15.80 -20.66
CA ASP A 117 -12.07 15.02 -21.08
C ASP A 117 -12.03 14.94 -22.61
N TYR A 118 -11.03 15.59 -23.21
CA TYR A 118 -10.70 15.48 -24.64
C TYR A 118 -9.54 14.48 -24.87
N SER A 119 -9.35 13.49 -24.00
CA SER A 119 -8.31 12.47 -24.16
C SER A 119 -8.49 11.73 -25.49
N LYS A 120 -7.50 11.83 -26.39
CA LYS A 120 -7.38 10.92 -27.54
C LYS A 120 -7.19 9.50 -27.00
N LYS A 121 -7.97 8.55 -27.51
CA LYS A 121 -7.93 7.15 -27.11
C LYS A 121 -6.51 6.58 -27.31
N GLU A 122 -5.90 6.13 -26.21
CA GLU A 122 -4.60 5.49 -26.21
C GLU A 122 -4.79 4.01 -26.61
N THR A 123 -4.19 3.60 -27.73
CA THR A 123 -4.25 2.22 -28.22
C THR A 123 -3.27 1.35 -27.43
N HIS A 124 -3.81 0.32 -26.78
CA HIS A 124 -3.08 -0.62 -25.93
C HIS A 124 -2.27 -1.59 -26.80
N GLY A 125 -1.06 -1.21 -27.18
CA GLY A 125 -0.15 -2.11 -27.86
C GLY A 125 0.99 -1.38 -28.51
N ASP A 126 2.09 -1.20 -27.77
CA ASP A 126 3.46 -1.19 -28.29
C ASP A 126 4.44 -1.07 -27.11
N TYR A 127 5.09 -2.17 -26.73
CA TYR A 127 6.06 -2.24 -25.62
C TYR A 127 7.34 -1.42 -25.86
N LEU A 128 7.49 -0.83 -27.05
CA LEU A 128 8.64 0.02 -27.44
C LEU A 128 8.24 1.45 -27.83
N ALA A 129 6.97 1.83 -27.68
CA ALA A 129 6.57 3.21 -27.94
C ALA A 129 7.06 4.10 -26.79
N THR A 130 7.91 5.09 -27.13
CA THR A 130 8.26 6.20 -26.25
C THR A 130 6.96 6.78 -25.70
N ARG A 131 6.69 6.61 -24.39
CA ARG A 131 5.52 7.20 -23.73
C ARG A 131 5.50 8.69 -24.05
N GLN A 132 4.63 9.12 -24.95
CA GLN A 132 4.37 10.53 -25.13
C GLN A 132 3.77 11.00 -23.82
N HIS A 133 4.49 11.87 -23.10
CA HIS A 133 3.94 12.49 -21.91
C HIS A 133 2.60 13.13 -22.28
N PRO A 134 1.48 12.76 -21.63
CA PRO A 134 0.23 13.47 -21.84
C PRO A 134 0.50 14.95 -21.57
N GLN A 135 0.04 15.83 -22.46
CA GLN A 135 0.18 17.26 -22.26
C GLN A 135 -0.35 17.60 -20.87
N GLN A 136 0.52 18.18 -20.02
CA GLN A 136 0.19 18.54 -18.66
C GLN A 136 -1.17 19.24 -18.63
N ASN A 137 -2.10 18.69 -17.83
CA ASN A 137 -3.46 19.17 -17.68
C ASN A 137 -3.47 20.71 -17.61
N ARG A 138 -3.87 21.35 -18.72
CA ARG A 138 -4.00 22.80 -18.76
C ARG A 138 -5.11 23.16 -17.78
N ILE A 139 -4.78 23.90 -16.73
CA ILE A 139 -5.68 24.30 -15.64
C ILE A 139 -6.93 25.07 -16.16
N PHE A 140 -6.85 25.55 -17.41
CA PHE A 140 -7.82 26.33 -18.18
C PHE A 140 -8.70 25.51 -19.17
N MET A 141 -9.08 24.28 -18.82
CA MET A 141 -10.10 23.53 -19.59
C MET A 141 -11.52 24.02 -19.24
N GLU A 142 -12.49 23.82 -20.13
CA GLU A 142 -13.92 23.98 -19.84
C GLU A 142 -14.35 23.04 -18.70
N LYS A 143 -15.14 23.57 -17.77
CA LYS A 143 -15.62 22.83 -16.59
C LYS A 143 -17.09 23.11 -16.34
N LEU A 144 -17.80 22.10 -15.87
CA LEU A 144 -19.13 22.22 -15.31
C LEU A 144 -19.05 22.14 -13.79
N MET A 145 -19.80 22.98 -13.10
CA MET A 145 -20.01 22.86 -11.66
C MET A 145 -21.27 22.03 -11.43
N LEU A 146 -21.15 20.90 -10.76
CA LEU A 146 -22.30 20.10 -10.33
C LEU A 146 -22.56 20.35 -8.84
N LEU A 147 -23.78 20.76 -8.51
CA LEU A 147 -24.31 20.85 -7.16
C LEU A 147 -25.36 19.75 -6.98
N TYR A 148 -25.23 18.96 -5.91
CA TYR A 148 -26.21 17.90 -5.60
C TYR A 148 -26.42 17.74 -4.11
N LEU A 149 -27.63 17.33 -3.74
CA LEU A 149 -28.03 16.99 -2.38
C LEU A 149 -28.31 15.49 -2.27
N VAL A 150 -27.75 14.83 -1.26
CA VAL A 150 -27.91 13.39 -1.00
C VAL A 150 -28.57 13.20 0.36
N GLU A 151 -29.63 12.39 0.39
CA GLU A 151 -30.23 11.88 1.61
C GLU A 151 -30.08 10.35 1.68
N SER A 152 -30.40 9.75 2.84
CA SER A 152 -30.28 8.30 3.02
C SER A 152 -31.12 7.47 2.03
N ALA A 153 -32.16 8.05 1.44
CA ALA A 153 -33.05 7.41 0.48
C ALA A 153 -32.65 7.61 -1.00
N GLY A 154 -31.66 8.45 -1.30
CA GLY A 154 -31.22 8.70 -2.67
C GLY A 154 -30.64 10.09 -2.90
N CYS A 155 -30.28 10.36 -4.16
CA CYS A 155 -29.66 11.62 -4.59
C CYS A 155 -30.66 12.44 -5.41
N ARG A 156 -30.72 13.76 -5.17
CA ARG A 156 -31.41 14.73 -6.04
C ARG A 156 -30.40 15.73 -6.56
N VAL A 157 -30.35 15.87 -7.88
CA VAL A 157 -29.65 16.97 -8.54
C VAL A 157 -30.54 18.20 -8.45
N ALA A 158 -29.98 19.33 -8.01
CA ALA A 158 -30.70 20.60 -7.86
C ALA A 158 -30.73 21.37 -9.18
#